data_AF-A0A1U7GNB4-F1
#
_entry.id   AF-A0A1U7GNB4-F1
#
_cell.length_a   1.000
_cell.length_b   1.000
_cell.length_c   1.000
_cell.angle_alpha   90.00
_cell.angle_beta   90.00
_cell.angle_gamma   90.00
#
_symmetry.space_group_name_H-M   'P 1'
#
loop_
_entity.id
_entity.type
_entity.pdbx_description
1 polymer ?
#
loop_
_entity_poly.entity_id
_entity_poly.type
_entity_poly.pdbx_seq_one_letter_code
_entity_poly.pdbx_strand_id
1 'polypeptide(L)'
;MRFAPRKALAAATSAGLGLTLAVATGLAGCGGEPGLVKVTGKITYKGQPVAKGNVYFTPEKGGRAAESPLDSSGSYRLGTFDTGDGAYVGPYQVSVVSRGEDKAKPTGKKAKAVMEEDLQGTGDPLIPKKYFSPETSQLKADVPEGGGNFDFELTD
;
A
#
# COMPACT_ATOMS: atom_id res chain seq x y z
N MET A 1 8.43 21.86 80.31
CA MET A 1 9.80 21.31 80.34
C MET A 1 10.33 21.25 78.92
N ARG A 2 11.53 21.83 78.71
CA ARG A 2 12.44 21.74 77.53
C ARG A 2 12.24 22.72 76.34
N PHE A 3 13.09 23.75 76.37
CA PHE A 3 14.01 24.25 75.33
C PHE A 3 13.52 24.59 73.89
N ALA A 4 13.81 25.84 73.48
CA ALA A 4 13.93 26.36 72.11
C ALA A 4 15.13 25.70 71.35
N PRO A 5 15.52 26.02 70.07
CA PRO A 5 15.14 27.17 69.24
C PRO A 5 15.02 26.95 67.69
N ARG A 6 14.76 28.08 67.01
CA ARG A 6 14.80 28.37 65.56
C ARG A 6 16.13 28.02 64.88
N LYS A 7 16.08 27.70 63.57
CA LYS A 7 17.05 27.87 62.45
C LYS A 7 16.84 26.72 61.45
N ALA A 8 17.05 26.80 60.15
CA ALA A 8 17.28 27.84 59.15
C ALA A 8 17.12 27.09 57.82
N LEU A 9 16.71 27.81 56.78
CA LEU A 9 16.67 27.32 55.40
C LEU A 9 18.09 26.92 54.95
N ALA A 10 18.25 25.70 54.40
CA ALA A 10 19.45 25.31 53.66
C ALA A 10 19.02 24.48 52.46
N ALA A 11 19.40 24.98 51.28
CA ALA A 11 19.10 24.42 49.98
C ALA A 11 20.02 23.22 49.65
N ALA A 12 19.44 22.32 48.85
CA ALA A 12 20.07 21.49 47.83
C ALA A 12 21.31 20.66 48.20
N THR A 13 21.14 19.32 48.23
CA THR A 13 22.02 18.39 47.50
C THR A 13 21.39 16.99 47.39
N SER A 14 21.20 16.57 46.13
CA SER A 14 21.35 15.22 45.56
C SER A 14 20.63 13.97 46.11
N ALA A 15 20.13 13.21 45.12
CA ALA A 15 19.95 11.76 45.04
C ALA A 15 18.64 11.16 45.56
N GLY A 16 17.79 10.69 44.63
CA GLY A 16 16.76 9.70 44.93
C GLY A 16 15.57 9.69 43.97
N LEU A 17 15.56 8.72 43.05
CA LEU A 17 14.41 7.90 42.65
C LEU A 17 13.13 8.60 42.14
N GLY A 18 12.83 8.45 40.84
CA GLY A 18 11.52 8.85 40.31
C GLY A 18 11.32 8.63 38.81
N LEU A 19 11.29 7.37 38.39
CA LEU A 19 10.79 6.91 37.10
C LEU A 19 9.36 7.45 36.88
N THR A 20 9.16 8.35 35.91
CA THR A 20 7.81 8.59 35.35
C THR A 20 7.89 8.64 33.84
N LEU A 21 7.86 7.43 33.29
CA LEU A 21 7.55 7.09 31.90
C LEU A 21 6.09 7.46 31.62
N ALA A 22 5.82 8.65 31.07
CA ALA A 22 4.49 9.01 30.60
C ALA A 22 4.39 8.76 29.08
N VAL A 23 4.21 7.48 28.79
CA VAL A 23 3.55 6.84 27.65
C VAL A 23 3.04 7.80 26.56
N ALA A 24 3.73 7.76 25.41
CA ALA A 24 3.20 8.22 24.14
C ALA A 24 2.14 7.21 23.63
N THR A 25 0.87 7.45 23.92
CA THR A 25 -0.24 6.75 23.27
C THR A 25 -0.51 7.39 21.90
N GLY A 26 0.38 7.09 20.96
CA GLY A 26 0.09 7.25 19.54
C GLY A 26 -0.90 6.19 19.06
N LEU A 27 -1.73 6.60 18.09
CA LEU A 27 -2.47 5.75 17.14
C LEU A 27 -3.75 5.08 17.67
N ALA A 28 -4.76 5.90 17.99
CA ALA A 28 -6.14 5.42 17.86
C ALA A 28 -6.42 5.20 16.35
N GLY A 29 -6.64 3.94 16.01
CA GLY A 29 -6.76 3.41 14.66
C GLY A 29 -7.84 4.09 13.82
N CYS A 30 -7.46 4.36 12.57
CA CYS A 30 -8.36 4.77 11.50
C CYS A 30 -9.39 3.64 11.26
N GLY A 31 -10.68 3.97 11.37
CA GLY A 31 -11.79 3.04 11.14
C GLY A 31 -11.77 2.46 9.74
N GLY A 32 -11.25 1.24 9.61
CA GLY A 32 -11.33 0.40 8.43
C GLY A 32 -12.07 -0.89 8.76
N GLU A 33 -12.45 -1.63 7.73
CA GLU A 33 -13.08 -2.93 7.91
C GLU A 33 -12.15 -3.88 8.70
N PRO A 34 -12.66 -4.64 9.69
CA PRO A 34 -11.83 -5.53 10.49
C PRO A 34 -11.06 -6.54 9.62
N GLY A 35 -9.75 -6.64 9.86
CA GLY A 35 -8.88 -7.58 9.15
C GLY A 35 -8.19 -7.02 7.90
N LEU A 36 -8.49 -5.78 7.49
CA LEU A 36 -7.71 -5.09 6.47
C LEU A 36 -6.53 -4.34 7.10
N VAL A 37 -5.38 -4.45 6.45
CA VAL A 37 -4.14 -3.78 6.84
C VAL A 37 -3.68 -2.85 5.72
N LYS A 38 -3.02 -1.75 6.08
CA LYS A 38 -2.60 -0.74 5.11
C LYS A 38 -1.48 -1.29 4.24
N VAL A 39 -1.68 -1.24 2.92
CA VAL A 39 -0.68 -1.64 1.95
C VAL A 39 -0.42 -0.50 0.99
N THR A 40 0.84 -0.11 0.88
CA THR A 40 1.33 0.91 -0.06
C THR A 40 2.48 0.33 -0.87
N GLY A 41 2.93 1.09 -1.86
CA GLY A 41 4.13 0.75 -2.59
C GLY A 41 4.38 1.69 -3.75
N LYS A 42 5.45 1.40 -4.47
CA LYS A 42 5.84 2.09 -5.69
C LYS A 42 6.22 1.10 -6.78
N ILE A 43 5.81 1.40 -8.00
CA ILE A 43 6.11 0.60 -9.18
C ILE A 43 7.02 1.40 -10.11
N THR A 44 8.14 0.78 -10.49
CA THR A 44 9.10 1.34 -11.43
C THR A 44 9.36 0.36 -12.57
N TYR A 45 9.62 0.87 -13.76
CA TYR A 45 10.04 0.10 -14.93
C TYR A 45 11.22 0.81 -15.58
N LYS A 46 12.33 0.08 -15.81
CA LYS A 46 13.56 0.64 -16.40
C LYS A 46 14.07 1.89 -15.65
N GLY A 47 14.02 1.86 -14.32
CA GLY A 47 14.43 2.97 -13.45
C GLY A 47 13.48 4.18 -13.44
N GLN A 48 12.36 4.14 -14.16
CA GLN A 48 11.36 5.22 -14.20
C GLN A 48 10.08 4.80 -13.48
N PRO A 49 9.37 5.73 -12.81
CA PRO A 49 8.08 5.43 -12.21
C PRO A 49 7.03 5.08 -13.27
N VAL A 50 6.21 4.07 -13.00
CA VAL A 50 5.06 3.74 -13.85
C VAL A 50 3.93 4.72 -13.50
N ALA A 51 3.92 5.87 -14.16
CA ALA A 51 3.09 7.03 -13.81
C ALA A 51 1.57 6.88 -14.08
N LYS A 52 1.13 5.75 -14.64
CA LYS A 52 -0.27 5.47 -14.99
C LYS A 52 -0.49 3.97 -14.99
N GLY A 53 -1.64 3.53 -14.48
CA GLY A 53 -2.05 2.14 -14.54
C GLY A 53 -2.83 1.75 -13.30
N ASN A 54 -3.08 0.46 -13.15
CA ASN A 54 -3.63 -0.12 -11.94
C ASN A 54 -2.74 -1.29 -11.49
N VAL A 55 -2.60 -1.44 -10.18
CA VAL A 55 -2.00 -2.61 -9.54
C VAL A 55 -3.10 -3.44 -8.90
N TYR A 56 -2.96 -4.75 -8.99
CA TYR A 56 -3.88 -5.73 -8.43
C TYR A 56 -3.12 -6.72 -7.56
N PHE A 57 -3.66 -7.01 -6.39
CA PHE A 57 -3.19 -7.99 -5.44
C PHE A 57 -4.25 -9.08 -5.37
N THR A 58 -3.98 -10.21 -6.01
CA THR A 58 -4.87 -11.38 -6.04
C THR A 58 -4.42 -12.39 -4.97
N PRO A 59 -5.26 -12.71 -3.96
CA PRO A 59 -4.89 -13.66 -2.91
C PRO A 59 -4.61 -15.06 -3.48
N GLU A 60 -3.52 -15.70 -3.08
CA GLU A 60 -3.19 -17.06 -3.57
C GLU A 60 -4.20 -18.12 -3.07
N LYS A 61 -4.84 -17.88 -1.91
CA LYS A 61 -5.80 -18.81 -1.29
C LYS A 61 -7.26 -18.53 -1.65
N GLY A 62 -7.50 -17.69 -2.66
CA GLY A 62 -8.82 -17.17 -2.99
C GLY A 62 -9.29 -16.10 -1.99
N GLY A 63 -10.30 -15.35 -2.39
CA GLY A 63 -10.80 -14.19 -1.64
C GLY A 63 -10.95 -12.97 -2.54
N ARG A 64 -11.18 -11.82 -1.90
CA ARG A 64 -11.31 -10.55 -2.61
C ARG A 64 -9.94 -9.99 -2.93
N ALA A 65 -9.73 -9.63 -4.20
CA ALA A 65 -8.54 -8.91 -4.62
C ALA A 65 -8.55 -7.47 -4.09
N ALA A 66 -7.37 -6.95 -3.79
CA ALA A 66 -7.18 -5.54 -3.50
C ALA A 66 -6.55 -4.87 -4.72
N GLU A 67 -6.93 -3.63 -4.99
CA GLU A 67 -6.47 -2.90 -6.16
C GLU A 67 -6.21 -1.43 -5.86
N SER A 68 -5.46 -0.77 -6.74
CA SER A 68 -5.23 0.67 -6.64
C SER A 68 -4.78 1.24 -7.99
N PRO A 69 -5.27 2.42 -8.39
CA PRO A 69 -4.65 3.17 -9.46
C PRO A 69 -3.25 3.66 -9.03
N LEU A 70 -2.33 3.68 -9.98
CA LEU A 70 -1.01 4.28 -9.81
C LEU A 70 -1.10 5.80 -10.01
N ASP A 71 -0.44 6.55 -9.14
CA ASP A 71 -0.26 7.99 -9.34
C ASP A 71 0.92 8.31 -10.27
N SER A 72 1.13 9.61 -10.55
CA SER A 72 2.20 10.07 -11.44
C SER A 72 3.63 9.74 -10.95
N SER A 73 3.79 9.42 -9.67
CA SER A 73 5.05 8.98 -9.08
C SER A 73 5.22 7.46 -9.10
N GLY A 74 4.23 6.72 -9.62
CA GLY A 74 4.16 5.27 -9.63
C GLY A 74 3.77 4.69 -8.28
N SER A 75 3.32 5.52 -7.33
CA SER A 75 2.91 5.08 -6.01
C SER A 75 1.45 4.61 -6.01
N TYR A 76 1.15 3.69 -5.11
CA TYR A 76 -0.19 3.15 -4.92
C TYR A 76 -0.54 2.97 -3.45
N ARG A 77 -1.83 2.86 -3.19
CA ARG A 77 -2.40 2.54 -1.87
C ARG A 77 -3.59 1.60 -2.06
N LEU A 78 -3.43 0.34 -1.68
CA LEU A 78 -4.43 -0.69 -1.96
C LEU A 78 -5.73 -0.45 -1.22
N GLY A 79 -6.82 -0.71 -1.93
CA GLY A 79 -8.16 -0.82 -1.38
C GLY A 79 -8.80 -2.15 -1.77
N THR A 80 -9.58 -2.72 -0.87
CA THR A 80 -10.35 -3.96 -1.06
C THR A 80 -11.84 -3.67 -1.23
N PHE A 81 -12.41 -2.79 -0.40
CA PHE A 81 -13.80 -2.34 -0.52
C PHE A 81 -13.89 -0.86 -0.83
N ASP A 82 -13.09 -0.06 -0.12
CA ASP A 82 -12.94 1.38 -0.32
C ASP A 82 -11.50 1.75 -0.71
N THR A 83 -11.34 2.89 -1.36
CA THR A 83 -10.01 3.35 -1.76
C THR A 83 -9.08 3.51 -0.55
N GLY A 84 -8.00 2.74 -0.55
CA GLY A 84 -6.96 2.83 0.48
C GLY A 84 -7.35 2.24 1.84
N ASP A 85 -8.43 1.47 1.93
CA ASP A 85 -8.84 0.78 3.17
C ASP A 85 -7.83 -0.32 3.56
N GLY A 86 -7.23 -1.00 2.59
CA GLY A 86 -6.14 -1.96 2.77
C GLY A 86 -6.34 -3.24 1.97
N ALA A 87 -5.63 -4.28 2.40
CA ALA A 87 -5.77 -5.65 1.92
C ALA A 87 -5.81 -6.60 3.13
N TYR A 88 -6.36 -7.79 2.97
CA TYR A 88 -6.26 -8.82 4.01
C TYR A 88 -4.82 -9.32 4.17
N VAL A 89 -4.50 -9.83 5.34
CA VAL A 89 -3.21 -10.49 5.63
C VAL A 89 -3.07 -11.77 4.80
N GLY A 90 -1.89 -11.99 4.23
CA GLY A 90 -1.54 -13.24 3.57
C GLY A 90 -0.77 -13.09 2.26
N PRO A 91 -0.59 -14.20 1.52
CA PRO A 91 0.15 -14.23 0.27
C PRO A 91 -0.70 -13.81 -0.93
N TYR A 92 -0.11 -12.99 -1.79
CA TYR A 92 -0.72 -12.46 -3.01
C TYR A 92 0.18 -12.67 -4.23
N GLN A 93 -0.46 -12.94 -5.37
CA GLN A 93 0.10 -12.70 -6.69
C GLN A 93 -0.23 -11.27 -7.11
N VAL A 94 0.76 -10.56 -7.63
CA VAL A 94 0.62 -9.16 -8.01
C VAL A 94 0.62 -9.02 -9.52
N SER A 95 -0.31 -8.24 -10.06
CA SER A 95 -0.28 -7.84 -11.47
C SER A 95 -0.36 -6.32 -11.60
N VAL A 96 0.21 -5.81 -12.67
CA VAL A 96 0.27 -4.39 -12.97
C VAL A 96 -0.18 -4.21 -14.41
N VAL A 97 -1.23 -3.43 -14.62
CA VAL A 97 -1.72 -3.09 -15.95
C VAL A 97 -1.45 -1.63 -16.21
N SER A 98 -0.60 -1.36 -17.19
CA SER A 98 -0.27 0.00 -17.62
C SER A 98 -0.30 0.09 -19.15
N ARG A 99 -1.22 0.90 -19.67
CA ARG A 99 -1.45 1.11 -21.09
C ARG A 99 -1.47 2.60 -21.41
N GLY A 100 -1.10 2.90 -22.65
CA GLY A 100 -1.14 4.24 -23.23
C GLY A 100 -2.57 4.80 -23.32
N GLU A 101 -2.75 5.82 -24.13
CA GLU A 101 -4.09 6.34 -24.41
C GLU A 101 -4.91 5.30 -25.18
N ASP A 102 -6.20 5.19 -24.85
CA ASP A 102 -7.09 4.30 -25.58
C ASP A 102 -7.13 4.72 -27.05
N LYS A 103 -6.88 3.76 -27.93
CA LYS A 103 -7.08 3.96 -29.36
C LYS A 103 -8.56 4.18 -29.59
N ALA A 104 -8.90 5.16 -30.43
CA ALA A 104 -10.27 5.46 -30.80
C ALA A 104 -11.05 4.16 -31.09
N LYS A 105 -12.18 3.96 -30.41
CA LYS A 105 -13.02 2.77 -30.60
C LYS A 105 -13.29 2.60 -32.09
N PRO A 106 -12.95 1.46 -32.72
CA PRO A 106 -13.23 1.27 -34.13
C PRO A 106 -14.75 1.27 -34.33
N THR A 107 -15.26 2.26 -35.05
CA THR A 107 -16.67 2.33 -35.45
C THR A 107 -16.93 1.39 -36.63
N GLY A 108 -18.01 0.60 -36.58
CA GLY A 108 -18.46 -0.28 -37.69
C GLY A 108 -18.23 -1.78 -37.45
N LYS A 109 -18.29 -2.60 -38.52
CA LYS A 109 -18.22 -4.09 -38.49
C LYS A 109 -16.95 -4.66 -37.82
N LYS A 110 -15.94 -3.83 -37.55
CA LYS A 110 -14.73 -4.17 -36.79
C LYS A 110 -14.97 -4.26 -35.28
N ALA A 111 -16.09 -3.75 -34.76
CA ALA A 111 -16.44 -3.77 -33.34
C ALA A 111 -16.60 -5.20 -32.77
N LYS A 112 -17.01 -6.18 -33.59
CA LYS A 112 -17.18 -7.57 -33.12
C LYS A 112 -15.87 -8.33 -32.91
N ALA A 113 -14.74 -7.88 -33.48
CA ALA A 113 -13.45 -8.53 -33.31
C ALA A 113 -12.63 -7.95 -32.14
N VAL A 114 -13.08 -6.83 -31.55
CA VAL A 114 -12.40 -6.17 -30.40
C VAL A 114 -13.11 -6.43 -29.08
N MET A 115 -14.27 -7.09 -29.05
CA MET A 115 -15.00 -7.33 -27.80
C MET A 115 -14.46 -8.52 -27.00
N GLU A 116 -13.81 -9.49 -27.64
CA GLU A 116 -13.33 -10.69 -26.94
C GLU A 116 -11.90 -10.59 -26.38
N GLU A 117 -11.05 -9.65 -26.83
CA GLU A 117 -9.61 -9.66 -26.49
C GLU A 117 -9.12 -8.55 -25.53
N ASP A 118 -9.88 -7.48 -25.27
CA ASP A 118 -9.38 -6.39 -24.40
C ASP A 118 -10.50 -5.74 -23.56
N LEU A 119 -10.88 -6.40 -22.46
CA LEU A 119 -11.70 -5.78 -21.40
C LEU A 119 -10.92 -4.74 -20.56
N GLN A 120 -9.63 -4.52 -20.88
CA GLN A 120 -8.68 -3.74 -20.07
C GLN A 120 -8.10 -2.51 -20.80
N GLY A 121 -8.72 -2.12 -21.94
CA GLY A 121 -8.36 -0.92 -22.71
C GLY A 121 -7.60 -1.23 -24.01
N THR A 122 -7.71 -0.33 -25.00
CA THR A 122 -7.17 -0.53 -26.37
C THR A 122 -5.81 0.12 -26.59
N GLY A 123 -5.27 0.78 -25.56
CA GLY A 123 -3.95 1.42 -25.60
C GLY A 123 -2.80 0.42 -25.70
N ASP A 124 -1.68 0.86 -26.29
CA ASP A 124 -0.45 0.08 -26.35
C ASP A 124 0.12 -0.15 -24.94
N PRO A 125 0.67 -1.34 -24.64
CA PRO A 125 1.24 -1.64 -23.33
C PRO A 125 2.48 -0.78 -23.07
N LEU A 126 2.52 -0.12 -21.91
CA LEU A 126 3.66 0.71 -21.50
C LEU A 126 4.73 -0.08 -20.71
N ILE A 127 4.35 -1.26 -20.22
CA ILE A 127 5.20 -2.22 -19.51
C ILE A 127 5.04 -3.61 -20.15
N PRO A 128 5.97 -4.55 -19.93
CA PRO A 128 5.88 -5.89 -20.51
C PRO A 128 4.58 -6.60 -20.14
N LYS A 129 3.90 -7.20 -21.14
CA LYS A 129 2.58 -7.84 -20.96
C LYS A 129 2.57 -8.97 -19.93
N LYS A 130 3.73 -9.56 -19.62
CA LYS A 130 3.84 -10.57 -18.55
C LYS A 130 3.33 -10.04 -17.20
N TYR A 131 3.42 -8.74 -16.94
CA TYR A 131 2.92 -8.17 -15.68
C TYR A 131 1.40 -8.02 -15.63
N PHE A 132 0.68 -8.16 -16.75
CA PHE A 132 -0.76 -7.92 -16.80
C PHE A 132 -1.58 -9.05 -16.20
N SER A 133 -0.99 -10.24 -16.00
CA SER A 133 -1.64 -11.38 -15.37
C SER A 133 -0.90 -11.80 -14.11
N PRO A 134 -1.61 -12.14 -13.02
CA PRO A 134 -0.98 -12.65 -11.79
C PRO A 134 -0.21 -13.96 -12.02
N GLU A 135 -0.56 -14.74 -13.04
CA GLU A 135 0.10 -16.01 -13.36
C GLU A 135 1.45 -15.82 -14.06
N THR A 136 1.59 -14.78 -14.88
CA THR A 136 2.78 -14.54 -15.71
C THR A 136 3.69 -13.44 -15.17
N SER A 137 3.21 -12.63 -14.22
CA SER A 137 3.98 -11.51 -13.65
C SER A 137 5.15 -11.98 -12.80
N GLN A 138 5.00 -13.14 -12.15
CA GLN A 138 5.90 -13.68 -11.13
C GLN A 138 6.12 -12.73 -9.93
N LEU A 139 5.32 -11.66 -9.83
CA LEU A 139 5.37 -10.72 -8.72
C LEU A 139 4.57 -11.29 -7.54
N LYS A 140 5.14 -11.22 -6.35
CA LYS A 140 4.52 -11.73 -5.13
C LYS A 140 4.64 -10.72 -4.01
N ALA A 141 3.63 -10.70 -3.14
CA ALA A 141 3.64 -9.96 -1.89
C ALA A 141 3.09 -10.83 -0.76
N ASP A 142 3.78 -10.85 0.37
CA ASP A 142 3.28 -11.43 1.61
C ASP A 142 2.92 -10.28 2.56
N VAL A 143 1.63 -10.05 2.76
CA VAL A 143 1.10 -8.93 3.55
C VAL A 143 0.99 -9.36 5.01
N PRO A 144 1.76 -8.75 5.94
CA PRO A 144 1.71 -9.11 7.36
C PRO A 144 0.61 -8.37 8.12
N GLU A 145 0.35 -8.73 9.38
CA GLU A 145 -0.70 -8.13 10.24
C GLU A 145 -0.56 -6.62 10.47
N GLY A 146 0.64 -6.05 10.29
CA GLY A 146 0.87 -4.60 10.37
C GLY A 146 0.67 -3.85 9.05
N GLY A 147 0.40 -4.56 7.96
CA GLY A 147 0.50 -4.01 6.62
C GLY A 147 1.96 -3.76 6.22
N GLY A 148 2.17 -3.00 5.16
CA GLY A 148 3.54 -2.73 4.69
C GLY A 148 3.64 -1.93 3.41
N ASN A 149 4.89 -1.66 3.05
CA ASN A 149 5.25 -1.04 1.78
C ASN A 149 5.90 -2.08 0.86
N PHE A 150 5.37 -2.25 -0.35
CA PHE A 150 5.82 -3.24 -1.32
C PHE A 150 6.19 -2.55 -2.63
N ASP A 151 7.48 -2.40 -2.89
CA ASP A 151 7.95 -1.77 -4.11
C ASP A 151 8.27 -2.84 -5.17
N PHE A 152 7.89 -2.58 -6.41
CA PHE A 152 8.12 -3.48 -7.53
C PHE A 152 8.93 -2.80 -8.64
N GLU A 153 10.10 -3.36 -8.93
CA GLU A 153 10.88 -3.02 -10.10
C GLU A 153 10.60 -4.02 -11.23
N LEU A 154 9.99 -3.53 -12.30
CA LEU A 154 9.61 -4.29 -13.48
C LEU A 154 10.78 -4.34 -14.48
N THR A 155 10.90 -5.48 -15.16
CA THR A 155 11.96 -5.81 -16.12
C THR A 155 11.37 -6.55 -17.33
N ASP A 156 12.09 -6.57 -18.46
CA ASP A 156 11.66 -7.29 -19.68
C ASP A 156 11.63 -8.82 -19.49
#